data_AF-A0AAN6RPQ6-F1
#
_entry.id   AF-A0AAN6RPQ6-F1
#
_cell.length_a   1.000
_cell.length_b   1.000
_cell.length_c   1.000
_cell.angle_alpha   90.00
_cell.angle_beta   90.00
_cell.angle_gamma   90.00
#
_symmetry.space_group_name_H-M   'P 1'
#
loop_
_entity.id
_entity.type
_entity.pdbx_description
1 polymer ?
#
loop_
_entity_poly.entity_id
_entity_poly.type
_entity_poly.pdbx_seq_one_letter_code
_entity_poly.pdbx_strand_id
1 'polypeptide(L)'
;MAVPEHKRWPPVPPDVDRSAIEVETPELSVTGNSMLYRVKGHPRIVYKSRGELREYGLQKAAGDCAIPVRGRVMLKLASNGVVVCIGFLMDLATPITAPTGPAPLHAAVLPPSRRRDIMHQMIWLVQRLHAKRIVHGDLKLENMLLDNQGQLRLCDFAEGRYVDEDERVWEGSSTWNYESPNRLLRGERMGMDPAPPTIEDDLYGLGLSIWHLYTGKMPHEDMAGDDLGLKERQRKRETVDVTKVDDPEAREVIKGLLRRGGARI
;
A
#
# COMPACT_ATOMS: atom_id res chain seq x y z
N MET A 1 -35.59 -8.18 -7.51
CA MET A 1 -34.16 -7.96 -7.81
C MET A 1 -33.35 -9.04 -7.10
N ALA A 2 -32.37 -9.66 -7.75
CA ALA A 2 -31.53 -10.69 -7.12
C ALA A 2 -30.64 -10.07 -6.04
N VAL A 3 -30.47 -10.76 -4.91
CA VAL A 3 -29.56 -10.32 -3.83
C VAL A 3 -28.12 -10.37 -4.37
N PRO A 4 -27.36 -9.25 -4.31
CA PRO A 4 -25.95 -9.23 -4.71
C PRO A 4 -25.17 -10.31 -3.99
N GLU A 5 -24.20 -10.93 -4.67
CA GLU A 5 -23.43 -12.06 -4.12
C GLU A 5 -22.76 -11.73 -2.77
N HIS A 6 -22.22 -10.53 -2.64
CA HIS A 6 -21.60 -10.02 -1.40
C HIS A 6 -22.59 -9.74 -0.26
N LYS A 7 -23.90 -9.93 -0.47
CA LYS A 7 -24.95 -9.78 0.55
C LYS A 7 -25.69 -11.09 0.84
N ARG A 8 -25.25 -12.23 0.27
CA ARG A 8 -25.90 -13.54 0.44
C ARG A 8 -25.51 -14.20 1.76
N TRP A 9 -26.41 -15.04 2.28
CA TRP A 9 -26.17 -15.92 3.43
C TRP A 9 -26.77 -17.31 3.20
N PRO A 10 -26.05 -18.41 3.49
CA PRO A 10 -24.65 -18.46 3.93
C PRO A 10 -23.71 -17.89 2.85
N PRO A 11 -22.50 -17.42 3.23
CA PRO A 11 -21.52 -16.95 2.25
C PRO A 11 -21.14 -18.10 1.30
N VAL A 12 -20.93 -17.75 0.03
CA VAL A 12 -20.57 -18.72 -1.02
C VAL A 12 -19.06 -18.67 -1.21
N PRO A 13 -18.37 -19.82 -1.34
CA PRO A 13 -16.94 -19.83 -1.63
C PRO A 13 -16.61 -18.93 -2.83
N PRO A 14 -15.55 -18.10 -2.75
CA PRO A 14 -14.49 -18.13 -1.73
C PRO A 14 -14.79 -17.37 -0.43
N ASP A 15 -15.95 -16.75 -0.28
CA ASP A 15 -16.29 -16.01 0.93
C ASP A 15 -16.60 -16.95 2.10
N VAL A 16 -16.32 -16.48 3.31
CA VAL A 16 -16.46 -17.26 4.53
C VAL A 16 -17.19 -16.49 5.62
N ASP A 17 -17.86 -17.21 6.50
CA ASP A 17 -18.46 -16.64 7.72
C ASP A 17 -17.35 -16.27 8.70
N ARG A 18 -17.43 -15.09 9.33
CA ARG A 18 -16.53 -14.68 10.41
C ARG A 18 -16.40 -15.73 11.51
N SER A 19 -17.48 -16.42 11.86
CA SER A 19 -17.48 -17.44 12.91
C SER A 19 -16.65 -18.69 12.55
N ALA A 20 -16.38 -18.91 11.26
CA ALA A 20 -15.55 -20.01 10.77
C ALA A 20 -14.04 -19.70 10.83
N ILE A 21 -13.65 -18.49 11.23
CA ILE A 21 -12.24 -18.07 11.33
C ILE A 21 -11.83 -17.94 12.80
N GLU A 22 -10.88 -18.77 13.21
CA GLU A 22 -10.09 -18.55 14.42
C GLU A 22 -8.78 -17.84 14.06
N VAL A 23 -8.42 -16.83 14.85
CA VAL A 23 -7.20 -16.03 14.65
C VAL A 23 -6.22 -16.24 15.79
N GLU A 24 -4.93 -16.15 15.48
CA GLU A 24 -3.86 -16.12 16.47
C GLU A 24 -3.75 -14.74 17.13
N THR A 25 -3.36 -14.72 18.40
CA THR A 25 -3.06 -13.50 19.15
C THR A 25 -1.62 -13.53 19.69
N PRO A 26 -0.91 -12.38 19.73
CA PRO A 26 -1.35 -11.05 19.28
C PRO A 26 -1.45 -10.95 17.74
N GLU A 27 -2.01 -9.83 17.26
CA GLU A 27 -2.02 -9.47 15.84
C GLU A 27 -0.58 -9.41 15.25
N LEU A 28 -0.47 -9.68 13.95
CA LEU A 28 0.78 -9.54 13.21
C LEU A 28 1.17 -8.07 12.99
N SER A 29 0.17 -7.21 12.77
CA SER A 29 0.36 -5.79 12.49
C SER A 29 -0.95 -5.02 12.67
N VAL A 30 -0.83 -3.72 12.95
CA VAL A 30 -1.92 -2.76 12.95
C VAL A 30 -1.63 -1.72 11.86
N THR A 31 -2.53 -1.56 10.90
CA THR A 31 -2.40 -0.64 9.76
C THR A 31 -3.62 0.27 9.71
N GLY A 32 -3.47 1.52 10.16
CA GLY A 32 -4.60 2.43 10.35
C GLY A 32 -5.63 1.84 11.31
N ASN A 33 -6.87 1.70 10.85
CA ASN A 33 -7.96 1.08 11.63
C ASN A 33 -8.06 -0.44 11.47
N SER A 34 -7.27 -1.03 10.57
CA SER A 34 -7.28 -2.46 10.25
C SER A 34 -6.23 -3.21 11.06
N MET A 35 -6.52 -4.47 11.39
CA MET A 35 -5.62 -5.35 12.12
C MET A 35 -5.39 -6.61 11.30
N LEU A 36 -4.14 -7.06 11.23
CA LEU A 36 -3.74 -8.26 10.51
C LEU A 36 -3.53 -9.40 11.49
N TYR A 37 -4.21 -10.53 11.28
CA TYR A 37 -4.07 -11.71 12.12
C TYR A 37 -3.68 -12.92 11.29
N ARG A 38 -2.81 -13.79 11.84
CA ARG A 38 -2.65 -15.12 11.27
C ARG A 38 -3.90 -15.95 11.56
N VAL A 39 -4.36 -16.71 10.56
CA VAL A 39 -5.48 -17.64 10.75
C VAL A 39 -4.95 -18.93 11.39
N LYS A 40 -5.54 -19.32 12.52
CA LYS A 40 -5.13 -20.50 13.28
C LYS A 40 -5.32 -21.76 12.45
N GLY A 41 -4.32 -22.65 12.45
CA GLY A 41 -4.30 -23.86 11.61
C GLY A 41 -4.01 -23.60 10.12
N HIS A 42 -3.90 -22.34 9.70
CA HIS A 42 -3.61 -21.93 8.32
C HIS A 42 -2.40 -20.97 8.31
N PRO A 43 -1.17 -21.49 8.51
CA PRO A 43 -0.01 -20.66 8.80
C PRO A 43 0.39 -19.69 7.69
N ARG A 44 -0.13 -19.86 6.46
CA ARG A 44 0.13 -19.01 5.30
C ARG A 44 -1.01 -18.04 4.98
N ILE A 45 -2.06 -18.00 5.80
CA ILE A 45 -3.23 -17.15 5.57
C ILE A 45 -3.29 -16.06 6.65
N VAL A 46 -3.52 -14.85 6.19
CA VAL A 46 -3.74 -13.66 7.02
C VAL A 46 -5.17 -13.19 6.84
N TYR A 47 -5.81 -12.85 7.96
CA TYR A 47 -7.07 -12.13 7.99
C TYR A 47 -6.78 -10.64 8.22
N LYS A 48 -7.17 -9.79 7.24
CA LYS A 48 -7.23 -8.34 7.42
C LYS A 48 -8.62 -7.95 7.89
N SER A 49 -8.73 -7.46 9.13
CA SER A 49 -9.98 -6.95 9.67
C SER A 49 -10.30 -5.57 9.07
N ARG A 50 -11.59 -5.23 9.02
CA ARG A 50 -12.11 -3.95 8.49
C ARG A 50 -11.69 -3.62 7.05
N GLY A 51 -11.22 -4.61 6.29
CA GLY A 51 -10.97 -4.48 4.86
C GLY A 51 -12.26 -4.22 4.09
N GLU A 52 -12.23 -3.20 3.24
CA GLU A 52 -13.41 -2.76 2.48
C GLU A 52 -13.58 -3.55 1.17
N LEU A 53 -14.81 -3.57 0.65
CA LEU A 53 -15.11 -4.25 -0.61
C LEU A 53 -14.33 -3.65 -1.79
N ARG A 54 -14.08 -2.33 -1.74
CA ARG A 54 -13.32 -1.59 -2.75
C ARG A 54 -11.85 -2.02 -2.75
N GLU A 55 -11.22 -2.03 -1.58
CA GLU A 55 -9.86 -2.51 -1.39
C GLU A 55 -9.70 -3.96 -1.90
N TYR A 56 -10.58 -4.87 -1.45
CA TYR A 56 -10.57 -6.27 -1.90
C TYR A 56 -10.68 -6.37 -3.44
N GLY A 57 -11.55 -5.56 -4.04
CA GLY A 57 -11.75 -5.52 -5.49
C GLY A 57 -10.50 -5.06 -6.24
N LEU A 58 -9.85 -3.98 -5.80
CA LEU A 58 -8.62 -3.46 -6.39
C LEU A 58 -7.46 -4.45 -6.24
N GLN A 59 -7.27 -5.02 -5.04
CA GLN A 59 -6.22 -6.00 -4.79
C GLN A 59 -6.41 -7.26 -5.65
N LYS A 60 -7.66 -7.72 -5.81
CA LYS A 60 -7.98 -8.83 -6.72
C LYS A 60 -7.70 -8.49 -8.18
N ALA A 61 -8.05 -7.27 -8.63
CA ALA A 61 -7.83 -6.83 -10.01
C ALA A 61 -6.34 -6.61 -10.33
N ALA A 62 -5.54 -6.18 -9.35
CA ALA A 62 -4.09 -6.09 -9.45
C ALA A 62 -3.43 -7.44 -9.76
N GLY A 63 -4.07 -8.55 -9.38
CA GLY A 63 -3.65 -9.91 -9.72
C GLY A 63 -2.23 -10.19 -9.21
N ASP A 64 -1.33 -10.54 -10.12
CA ASP A 64 0.06 -10.84 -9.79
C ASP A 64 0.92 -9.61 -9.42
N CYS A 65 0.35 -8.42 -9.41
CA CYS A 65 1.01 -7.26 -8.80
C CYS A 65 0.81 -7.19 -7.28
N ALA A 66 -0.16 -7.93 -6.74
CA ALA A 66 -0.58 -7.83 -5.35
C ALA A 66 -0.44 -9.15 -4.58
N ILE A 67 -0.44 -9.06 -3.26
CA ILE A 67 -0.63 -10.23 -2.39
C ILE A 67 -1.98 -10.89 -2.72
N PRO A 68 -2.03 -12.19 -3.03
CA PRO A 68 -3.27 -12.85 -3.39
C PRO A 68 -4.32 -12.77 -2.27
N VAL A 69 -5.51 -12.26 -2.62
CA VAL A 69 -6.70 -12.35 -1.76
C VAL A 69 -7.39 -13.70 -1.96
N ARG A 70 -7.86 -14.29 -0.86
CA ARG A 70 -8.40 -15.66 -0.82
C ARG A 70 -9.90 -15.73 -0.64
N GLY A 71 -10.53 -14.68 -0.15
CA GLY A 71 -11.98 -14.63 0.05
C GLY A 71 -12.37 -13.48 0.98
N ARG A 72 -13.63 -13.04 0.92
CA ARG A 72 -14.15 -12.04 1.85
C ARG A 72 -14.61 -12.70 3.14
N VAL A 73 -14.53 -11.96 4.23
CA VAL A 73 -15.05 -12.38 5.53
C VAL A 73 -16.37 -11.66 5.77
N MET A 74 -17.43 -12.46 5.85
CA MET A 74 -18.81 -12.00 5.92
C MET A 74 -19.35 -12.17 7.33
N LEU A 75 -20.14 -11.19 7.77
CA LEU A 75 -20.85 -11.23 9.03
C LEU A 75 -22.34 -10.94 8.80
N LYS A 76 -23.21 -11.80 9.31
CA LYS A 76 -24.65 -11.52 9.40
C LYS A 76 -24.95 -10.88 10.75
N LEU A 77 -25.38 -9.63 10.73
CA LEU A 77 -25.69 -8.87 11.95
C LEU A 77 -26.92 -9.48 12.65
N ALA A 78 -26.77 -9.83 13.92
CA ALA A 78 -27.86 -10.40 14.70
C ALA A 78 -29.04 -9.43 14.90
N SER A 79 -28.77 -8.12 14.89
CA SER A 79 -29.76 -7.07 15.13
C SER A 79 -30.81 -6.94 14.04
N ASN A 80 -30.43 -7.11 12.77
CA ASN A 80 -31.31 -6.83 11.63
C ASN A 80 -31.14 -7.83 10.46
N GLY A 81 -30.30 -8.85 10.62
CA GLY A 81 -30.04 -9.87 9.60
C GLY A 81 -29.24 -9.38 8.39
N VAL A 82 -28.76 -8.13 8.38
CA VAL A 82 -27.97 -7.56 7.29
C VAL A 82 -26.62 -8.26 7.20
N VAL A 83 -26.21 -8.61 5.98
CA VAL A 83 -24.91 -9.20 5.68
C VAL A 83 -23.92 -8.10 5.29
N VAL A 84 -22.79 -8.04 5.98
CA VAL A 84 -21.72 -7.07 5.75
C VAL A 84 -20.39 -7.78 5.54
N CYS A 85 -19.54 -7.23 4.67
CA CYS A 85 -18.14 -7.60 4.58
C CYS A 85 -17.39 -6.88 5.70
N ILE A 86 -16.62 -7.62 6.50
CA ILE A 86 -15.88 -7.07 7.65
C ILE A 86 -14.37 -7.26 7.54
N GLY A 87 -13.91 -7.72 6.38
CA GLY A 87 -12.50 -7.97 6.09
C GLY A 87 -12.33 -9.00 4.98
N PHE A 88 -11.10 -9.41 4.76
CA PHE A 88 -10.79 -10.44 3.77
C PHE A 88 -9.55 -11.26 4.18
N LEU A 89 -9.48 -12.45 3.62
CA LEU A 89 -8.33 -13.35 3.74
C LEU A 89 -7.35 -13.07 2.61
N MET A 90 -6.06 -13.15 2.92
CA MET A 90 -4.97 -13.01 1.95
C MET A 90 -3.79 -13.89 2.31
N ASP A 91 -2.87 -14.09 1.37
CA ASP A 91 -1.63 -14.81 1.64
C ASP A 91 -0.74 -14.01 2.62
N LEU A 92 -0.03 -14.74 3.47
CA LEU A 92 1.04 -14.17 4.27
C LEU A 92 2.20 -13.75 3.36
N ALA A 93 2.75 -12.57 3.65
CA ALA A 93 3.94 -12.03 3.01
C ALA A 93 4.85 -11.38 4.04
N THR A 94 6.11 -11.18 3.67
CA THR A 94 7.17 -10.74 4.57
C THR A 94 7.74 -9.40 4.11
N PRO A 95 8.00 -8.44 5.01
CA PRO A 95 8.66 -7.19 4.65
C PRO A 95 10.01 -7.42 3.96
N ILE A 96 10.34 -6.59 2.98
CA ILE A 96 11.63 -6.67 2.25
C ILE A 96 12.83 -6.51 3.20
N THR A 97 12.64 -5.74 4.25
CA THR A 97 13.64 -5.44 5.29
C THR A 97 13.74 -6.51 6.38
N ALA A 98 12.87 -7.54 6.34
CA ALA A 98 12.96 -8.63 7.28
C ALA A 98 14.28 -9.40 7.06
N PRO A 99 14.96 -9.83 8.14
CA PRO A 99 16.19 -10.60 8.01
C PRO A 99 15.91 -11.92 7.29
N THR A 100 16.75 -12.26 6.31
CA THR A 100 16.68 -13.54 5.56
C THR A 100 17.29 -14.72 6.33
N GLY A 101 17.36 -14.64 7.67
CA GLY A 101 17.96 -15.64 8.55
C GLY A 101 17.82 -15.31 10.03
N PRO A 102 18.39 -16.12 10.94
CA PRO A 102 18.20 -16.01 12.40
C PRO A 102 18.95 -14.84 13.07
N ALA A 103 19.38 -13.82 12.32
CA ALA A 103 20.17 -12.71 12.85
C ALA A 103 19.28 -11.58 13.41
N PRO A 104 19.75 -10.79 14.41
CA PRO A 104 18.91 -9.88 15.18
C PRO A 104 18.38 -8.67 14.39
N LEU A 105 17.26 -8.13 14.91
CA LEU A 105 16.34 -7.11 14.39
C LEU A 105 16.88 -5.69 14.13
N HIS A 106 18.19 -5.47 14.01
CA HIS A 106 18.72 -4.13 13.71
C HIS A 106 18.78 -3.94 12.19
N ALA A 107 17.78 -3.21 11.65
CA ALA A 107 17.73 -2.62 10.31
C ALA A 107 18.94 -3.02 9.43
N ALA A 108 18.91 -4.24 8.91
CA ALA A 108 20.02 -4.75 8.12
C ALA A 108 20.03 -3.92 6.84
N VAL A 109 21.00 -3.00 6.74
CA VAL A 109 21.25 -2.26 5.49
C VAL A 109 21.48 -3.31 4.42
N LEU A 110 20.52 -3.42 3.51
CA LEU A 110 20.58 -4.41 2.44
C LEU A 110 21.87 -4.17 1.64
N PRO A 111 22.60 -5.25 1.26
CA PRO A 111 23.80 -5.11 0.43
C PRO A 111 23.50 -4.25 -0.81
N PRO A 112 24.45 -3.44 -1.32
CA PRO A 112 24.22 -2.56 -2.46
C PRO A 112 23.60 -3.26 -3.68
N SER A 113 24.07 -4.48 -4.00
CA SER A 113 23.49 -5.29 -5.07
C SER A 113 22.01 -5.62 -4.83
N ARG A 114 21.68 -6.00 -3.59
CA ARG A 114 20.30 -6.33 -3.21
C ARG A 114 19.39 -5.09 -3.25
N ARG A 115 19.87 -3.92 -2.84
CA ARG A 115 19.13 -2.64 -2.98
C ARG A 115 18.82 -2.35 -4.45
N ARG A 116 19.78 -2.55 -5.35
CA ARG A 116 19.59 -2.37 -6.79
C ARG A 116 18.59 -3.37 -7.38
N ASP A 117 18.70 -4.65 -7.04
CA ASP A 117 17.78 -5.69 -7.49
C ASP A 117 16.34 -5.39 -7.06
N ILE A 118 16.15 -4.98 -5.79
CA ILE A 118 14.83 -4.60 -5.26
C ILE A 118 14.31 -3.35 -5.97
N MET A 119 15.13 -2.32 -6.16
CA MET A 119 14.74 -1.11 -6.89
C MET A 119 14.18 -1.44 -8.27
N HIS A 120 14.86 -2.29 -9.06
CA HIS A 120 14.35 -2.70 -10.37
C HIS A 120 13.04 -3.49 -10.27
N GLN A 121 12.91 -4.37 -9.27
CA GLN A 121 11.66 -5.10 -9.03
C GLN A 121 10.51 -4.16 -8.65
N MET A 122 10.75 -3.16 -7.80
CA MET A 122 9.75 -2.15 -7.41
C MET A 122 9.26 -1.38 -8.65
N ILE A 123 10.18 -0.91 -9.49
CA ILE A 123 9.86 -0.19 -10.73
C ILE A 123 9.03 -1.07 -11.67
N TRP A 124 9.48 -2.30 -11.90
CA TRP A 124 8.77 -3.24 -12.77
C TRP A 124 7.37 -3.56 -12.24
N LEU A 125 7.24 -3.78 -10.93
CA LEU A 125 5.97 -4.08 -10.28
C LEU A 125 4.96 -2.93 -10.43
N VAL A 126 5.38 -1.70 -10.18
CA VAL A 126 4.53 -0.50 -10.32
C VAL A 126 4.15 -0.27 -11.79
N GLN A 127 5.09 -0.43 -12.72
CA GLN A 127 4.79 -0.36 -14.16
C GLN A 127 3.70 -1.35 -14.58
N ARG A 128 3.74 -2.58 -14.05
CA ARG A 128 2.73 -3.60 -14.33
C ARG A 128 1.38 -3.30 -13.69
N LEU A 129 1.36 -2.73 -12.49
CA LEU A 129 0.14 -2.27 -11.87
C LEU A 129 -0.52 -1.17 -12.71
N HIS A 130 0.27 -0.17 -13.14
CA HIS A 130 -0.21 0.94 -13.98
C HIS A 130 -0.70 0.45 -15.35
N ALA A 131 -0.07 -0.59 -15.92
CA ALA A 131 -0.55 -1.23 -17.16
C ALA A 131 -1.93 -1.88 -17.00
N LYS A 132 -2.35 -2.23 -15.77
CA LYS A 132 -3.71 -2.70 -15.45
C LYS A 132 -4.69 -1.54 -15.17
N ARG A 133 -4.27 -0.30 -15.39
CA ARG A 133 -5.04 0.93 -15.11
C ARG A 133 -5.44 1.07 -13.65
N ILE A 134 -4.58 0.63 -12.74
CA ILE A 134 -4.75 0.77 -11.29
C ILE A 134 -3.67 1.71 -10.77
N VAL A 135 -4.08 2.71 -9.99
CA VAL A 135 -3.22 3.54 -9.14
C VAL A 135 -3.27 2.96 -7.73
N HIS A 136 -2.13 2.78 -7.07
CA HIS A 136 -2.07 2.25 -5.71
C HIS A 136 -2.43 3.31 -4.66
N GLY A 137 -2.02 4.57 -4.86
CA GLY A 137 -2.36 5.71 -4.02
C GLY A 137 -1.55 5.84 -2.73
N ASP A 138 -0.92 4.76 -2.28
CA ASP A 138 -0.08 4.72 -1.06
C ASP A 138 1.20 3.87 -1.27
N LEU A 139 2.00 4.22 -2.28
CA LEU A 139 3.28 3.54 -2.52
C LEU A 139 4.33 3.97 -1.50
N LYS A 140 4.55 3.09 -0.52
CA LYS A 140 5.57 3.17 0.53
C LYS A 140 6.26 1.81 0.68
N LEU A 141 7.47 1.81 1.26
CA LEU A 141 8.28 0.59 1.38
C LEU A 141 7.58 -0.51 2.20
N GLU A 142 6.76 -0.12 3.17
CA GLU A 142 5.98 -1.00 4.04
C GLU A 142 4.89 -1.77 3.27
N ASN A 143 4.42 -1.21 2.16
CA ASN A 143 3.40 -1.83 1.29
C ASN A 143 4.02 -2.70 0.19
N MET A 144 5.33 -2.90 0.22
CA MET A 144 6.05 -3.75 -0.72
C MET A 144 6.61 -4.95 0.04
N LEU A 145 6.05 -6.14 -0.23
CA LEU A 145 6.33 -7.35 0.52
C LEU A 145 6.82 -8.47 -0.40
N LEU A 146 7.54 -9.43 0.18
CA LEU A 146 7.93 -10.67 -0.48
C LEU A 146 6.88 -11.75 -0.18
N ASP A 147 6.30 -12.34 -1.22
CA ASP A 147 5.42 -13.48 -1.06
C ASP A 147 6.17 -14.76 -0.67
N ASN A 148 5.44 -15.86 -0.51
CA ASN A 148 6.02 -17.16 -0.14
C ASN A 148 6.98 -17.75 -1.20
N GLN A 149 7.05 -17.16 -2.40
CA GLN A 149 7.97 -17.51 -3.47
C GLN A 149 9.14 -16.51 -3.58
N GLY A 150 9.24 -15.57 -2.64
CA GLY A 150 10.24 -14.51 -2.63
C GLY A 150 10.03 -13.46 -3.72
N GLN A 151 8.84 -13.39 -4.33
CA GLN A 151 8.51 -12.39 -5.34
C GLN A 151 7.97 -11.13 -4.69
N LEU A 152 8.37 -9.97 -5.22
CA LEU A 152 7.87 -8.68 -4.77
C LEU A 152 6.40 -8.50 -5.17
N ARG A 153 5.57 -8.09 -4.21
CA ARG A 153 4.14 -7.84 -4.37
C ARG A 153 3.73 -6.60 -3.57
N LEU A 154 2.67 -5.94 -4.02
CA LEU A 154 2.03 -4.85 -3.31
C LEU A 154 0.96 -5.36 -2.34
N CYS A 155 0.75 -4.64 -1.25
CA CYS A 155 -0.39 -4.82 -0.36
C CYS A 155 -1.00 -3.46 0.02
N ASP A 156 -2.18 -3.51 0.65
CA ASP A 156 -2.89 -2.33 1.15
C ASP A 156 -3.37 -1.37 0.05
N PHE A 157 -4.43 -1.79 -0.64
CA PHE A 157 -5.04 -1.06 -1.76
C PHE A 157 -6.15 -0.10 -1.31
N ALA A 158 -6.21 0.23 -0.02
CA ALA A 158 -7.26 1.08 0.54
C ALA A 158 -7.34 2.44 -0.18
N GLU A 159 -6.18 3.02 -0.51
CA GLU A 159 -6.06 4.32 -1.17
C GLU A 159 -6.05 4.26 -2.70
N GLY A 160 -6.10 3.05 -3.26
CA GLY A 160 -5.97 2.84 -4.69
C GLY A 160 -7.19 3.33 -5.46
N ARG A 161 -7.11 3.32 -6.79
CA ARG A 161 -8.25 3.54 -7.69
C ARG A 161 -7.98 3.03 -9.08
N TYR A 162 -9.05 2.88 -9.86
CA TYR A 162 -8.88 2.78 -11.31
C TYR A 162 -8.57 4.15 -11.90
N VAL A 163 -7.70 4.20 -12.91
CA VAL A 163 -7.32 5.45 -13.58
C VAL A 163 -8.55 6.18 -14.16
N ASP A 164 -9.53 5.43 -14.65
CA ASP A 164 -10.74 5.95 -15.30
C ASP A 164 -11.94 6.05 -14.33
N GLU A 165 -11.72 5.88 -13.02
CA GLU A 165 -12.76 6.07 -12.00
C GLU A 165 -13.18 7.55 -11.92
N ASP A 166 -14.45 7.84 -11.66
CA ASP A 166 -14.87 9.22 -11.35
C ASP A 166 -14.19 9.68 -10.05
N GLU A 167 -13.48 10.80 -10.13
CA GLU A 167 -12.76 11.41 -9.00
C GLU A 167 -13.66 11.70 -7.80
N ARG A 168 -14.96 11.90 -8.01
CA ARG A 168 -15.95 12.17 -6.95
C ARG A 168 -16.35 10.95 -6.14
N VAL A 169 -16.06 9.75 -6.64
CA VAL A 169 -16.39 8.47 -6.01
C VAL A 169 -15.23 7.98 -5.13
N TRP A 170 -14.04 8.57 -5.29
CA TRP A 170 -12.89 8.21 -4.48
C TRP A 170 -13.03 8.80 -3.06
N GLU A 171 -13.09 7.90 -2.08
CA GLU A 171 -13.13 8.21 -0.66
C GLU A 171 -11.91 7.54 -0.01
N GLY A 172 -10.80 8.28 0.07
CA GLY A 172 -9.56 7.78 0.65
C GLY A 172 -8.80 8.87 1.40
N SER A 173 -7.70 8.47 2.02
CA SER A 173 -6.72 9.29 2.70
C SER A 173 -5.37 9.33 1.96
N SER A 174 -4.36 9.87 2.63
CA SER A 174 -3.00 10.00 2.10
C SER A 174 -2.01 9.89 3.25
N THR A 175 -0.91 9.17 3.05
CA THR A 175 0.24 9.26 3.94
C THR A 175 1.04 10.51 3.56
N TRP A 176 0.89 11.59 4.34
CA TRP A 176 1.46 12.92 4.02
C TRP A 176 2.96 12.89 3.66
N ASN A 177 3.74 12.04 4.32
CA ASN A 177 5.19 11.89 4.06
C ASN A 177 5.50 11.37 2.66
N TYR A 178 4.54 10.75 1.98
CA TYR A 178 4.66 10.20 0.64
C TYR A 178 3.83 10.99 -0.40
N GLU A 179 3.11 12.02 0.03
CA GLU A 179 2.26 12.80 -0.85
C GLU A 179 3.07 13.68 -1.82
N SER A 180 2.67 13.66 -3.09
CA SER A 180 3.34 14.43 -4.13
C SER A 180 2.96 15.92 -4.04
N PRO A 181 3.89 16.85 -4.33
CA PRO A 181 3.57 18.26 -4.49
C PRO A 181 2.40 18.52 -5.46
N ASN A 182 2.32 17.76 -6.55
CA ASN A 182 1.24 17.90 -7.53
C ASN A 182 -0.12 17.47 -6.96
N ARG A 183 -0.18 16.40 -6.13
CA ARG A 183 -1.40 15.93 -5.48
C ARG A 183 -1.95 16.96 -4.51
N LEU A 184 -1.09 17.49 -3.64
CA LEU A 184 -1.45 18.56 -2.70
C LEU A 184 -2.02 19.78 -3.45
N LEU A 185 -1.26 20.30 -4.43
CA LEU A 185 -1.67 21.48 -5.19
C LEU A 185 -2.95 21.22 -6.02
N ARG A 186 -3.17 19.99 -6.48
CA ARG A 186 -4.42 19.60 -7.17
C ARG A 186 -5.59 19.59 -6.20
N GLY A 187 -5.41 19.05 -5.00
CA GLY A 187 -6.40 19.05 -3.93
C GLY A 187 -6.85 20.46 -3.56
N GLU A 188 -5.90 21.37 -3.34
CA GLU A 188 -6.19 22.78 -3.05
C GLU A 188 -7.03 23.45 -4.15
N ARG A 189 -6.75 23.15 -5.43
CA ARG A 189 -7.54 23.66 -6.57
C ARG A 189 -8.94 23.05 -6.65
N MET A 190 -9.10 21.80 -6.24
CA MET A 190 -10.37 21.08 -6.27
C MET A 190 -11.22 21.32 -5.01
N GLY A 191 -10.66 21.92 -3.97
CA GLY A 191 -11.30 21.97 -2.65
C GLY A 191 -11.41 20.60 -1.99
N MET A 192 -10.48 19.69 -2.30
CA MET A 192 -10.41 18.32 -1.77
C MET A 192 -9.06 18.13 -1.06
N ASP A 193 -9.07 17.53 0.13
CA ASP A 193 -7.83 17.27 0.88
C ASP A 193 -7.86 15.86 1.49
N PRO A 194 -7.15 14.87 0.90
CA PRO A 194 -6.32 14.94 -0.32
C PRO A 194 -7.14 14.81 -1.62
N ALA A 195 -6.52 15.13 -2.77
CA ALA A 195 -7.08 14.78 -4.09
C ALA A 195 -6.97 13.28 -4.38
N PRO A 196 -7.82 12.70 -5.26
CA PRO A 196 -7.67 11.32 -5.72
C PRO A 196 -6.29 11.11 -6.37
N PRO A 197 -5.57 10.01 -6.10
CA PRO A 197 -4.22 9.81 -6.60
C PRO A 197 -4.18 9.54 -8.11
N THR A 198 -3.07 9.91 -8.76
CA THR A 198 -2.77 9.59 -10.16
C THR A 198 -1.53 8.70 -10.31
N ILE A 199 -1.25 8.24 -11.53
CA ILE A 199 -0.02 7.49 -11.85
C ILE A 199 1.22 8.29 -11.45
N GLU A 200 1.25 9.59 -11.70
CA GLU A 200 2.37 10.47 -11.35
C GLU A 200 2.59 10.57 -9.84
N ASP A 201 1.51 10.48 -9.05
CA ASP A 201 1.58 10.48 -7.59
C ASP A 201 2.16 9.15 -7.07
N ASP A 202 1.77 8.03 -7.68
CA ASP A 202 2.39 6.72 -7.43
C ASP A 202 3.89 6.75 -7.76
N LEU A 203 4.28 7.31 -8.92
CA LEU A 203 5.69 7.41 -9.30
C LEU A 203 6.49 8.25 -8.29
N TYR A 204 5.88 9.30 -7.73
CA TYR A 204 6.49 10.07 -6.65
C TYR A 204 6.68 9.22 -5.37
N GLY A 205 5.63 8.54 -4.91
CA GLY A 205 5.71 7.62 -3.76
C GLY A 205 6.73 6.50 -3.96
N LEU A 206 6.85 5.97 -5.18
CA LEU A 206 7.90 5.02 -5.56
C LEU A 206 9.29 5.64 -5.44
N GLY A 207 9.48 6.88 -5.90
CA GLY A 207 10.75 7.60 -5.76
C GLY A 207 11.16 7.78 -4.30
N LEU A 208 10.22 8.13 -3.42
CA LEU A 208 10.45 8.20 -1.98
C LEU A 208 10.70 6.84 -1.34
N SER A 209 10.02 5.78 -1.80
CA SER A 209 10.23 4.41 -1.33
C SER A 209 11.62 3.90 -1.67
N ILE A 210 12.12 4.20 -2.88
CA ILE A 210 13.50 3.86 -3.27
C ILE A 210 14.49 4.71 -2.47
N TRP A 211 14.23 6.00 -2.25
CA TRP A 211 15.06 6.82 -1.37
C TRP A 211 15.13 6.26 0.06
N HIS A 212 13.99 5.81 0.62
CA HIS A 212 13.92 5.14 1.92
C HIS A 212 14.74 3.84 1.92
N LEU A 213 14.59 3.00 0.89
CA LEU A 213 15.37 1.77 0.73
C LEU A 213 16.89 2.02 0.76
N TYR A 214 17.37 3.08 0.11
CA TYR A 214 18.79 3.37 0.02
C TYR A 214 19.37 4.04 1.26
N THR A 215 18.58 4.88 1.93
CA THR A 215 19.06 5.67 3.08
C THR A 215 18.76 5.01 4.43
N GLY A 216 17.78 4.09 4.48
CA GLY A 216 17.24 3.55 5.73
C GLY A 216 16.49 4.57 6.58
N LYS A 217 16.16 5.74 6.00
CA LYS A 217 15.51 6.85 6.68
C LYS A 217 14.09 7.02 6.20
N MET A 218 13.22 7.46 7.10
CA MET A 218 11.86 7.83 6.73
C MET A 218 11.87 9.13 5.91
N PRO A 219 11.16 9.19 4.76
CA PRO A 219 11.00 10.44 4.04
C PRO A 219 10.43 11.52 4.95
N HIS A 220 11.07 12.69 4.93
CA HIS A 220 10.68 13.84 5.75
C HIS A 220 10.65 13.57 7.27
N GLU A 221 11.55 12.69 7.76
CA GLU A 221 11.71 12.41 9.20
C GLU A 221 11.89 13.68 10.05
N ASP A 222 12.50 14.72 9.48
CA ASP A 222 12.73 16.02 10.11
C ASP A 222 11.46 16.86 10.30
N MET A 223 10.35 16.46 9.67
CA MET A 223 9.04 17.10 9.75
C MET A 223 8.01 16.23 10.48
N ALA A 224 8.46 15.20 11.21
CA ALA A 224 7.56 14.29 11.92
C ALA A 224 6.69 15.06 12.94
N GLY A 225 5.36 15.01 12.76
CA GLY A 225 4.39 15.72 13.60
C GLY A 225 4.17 17.19 13.23
N ASP A 226 4.84 17.71 12.19
CA ASP A 226 4.64 19.06 11.65
C ASP A 226 4.00 19.00 10.25
N ASP A 227 2.72 18.61 10.22
CA ASP A 227 1.94 18.47 8.97
C ASP A 227 1.86 19.80 8.21
N LEU A 228 1.78 20.93 8.92
CA LEU A 228 1.72 22.26 8.31
C LEU A 228 3.04 22.61 7.61
N GLY A 229 4.17 22.39 8.29
CA GLY A 229 5.49 22.59 7.71
C GLY A 229 5.76 21.65 6.53
N LEU A 230 5.32 20.40 6.61
CA LEU A 230 5.44 19.45 5.49
C LEU A 230 4.62 19.91 4.28
N LYS A 231 3.38 20.36 4.49
CA LYS A 231 2.55 20.97 3.43
C LYS A 231 3.21 22.21 2.84
N GLU A 232 3.83 23.07 3.65
CA GLU A 232 4.56 24.24 3.14
C GLU A 232 5.76 23.84 2.27
N ARG A 233 6.55 22.85 2.71
CA ARG A 233 7.65 22.26 1.93
C ARG A 233 7.15 21.73 0.58
N GLN A 234 6.05 20.98 0.59
CA GLN A 234 5.42 20.46 -0.63
C GLN A 234 4.89 21.57 -1.55
N ARG A 235 4.29 22.65 -1.02
CA ARG A 235 3.89 23.83 -1.82
C ARG A 235 5.08 24.50 -2.50
N LYS A 236 6.22 24.56 -1.83
CA LYS A 236 7.49 25.03 -2.41
C LYS A 236 8.10 24.04 -3.42
N ARG A 237 7.51 22.84 -3.53
CA ARG A 237 7.95 21.70 -4.35
C ARG A 237 9.32 21.17 -3.92
N GLU A 238 9.65 21.35 -2.66
CA GLU A 238 10.81 20.77 -2.02
C GLU A 238 10.52 19.29 -1.67
N THR A 239 11.57 18.47 -1.61
CA THR A 239 11.46 17.03 -1.35
C THR A 239 12.66 16.55 -0.53
N VAL A 240 12.82 15.24 -0.37
CA VAL A 240 13.99 14.63 0.29
C VAL A 240 15.31 15.00 -0.39
N ASP A 241 16.37 15.05 0.40
CA ASP A 241 17.72 15.27 -0.11
C ASP A 241 18.25 14.02 -0.84
N VAL A 242 18.20 14.05 -2.17
CA VAL A 242 18.66 12.97 -3.04
C VAL A 242 20.18 12.76 -3.01
N THR A 243 20.96 13.73 -2.50
CA THR A 243 22.42 13.58 -2.40
C THR A 243 22.85 12.55 -1.36
N LYS A 244 21.93 12.19 -0.43
CA LYS A 244 22.11 11.13 0.56
C LYS A 244 22.13 9.72 -0.04
N VAL A 245 21.73 9.55 -1.29
CA VAL A 245 21.78 8.26 -1.99
C VAL A 245 23.16 8.10 -2.62
N ASP A 246 23.95 7.16 -2.11
CA ASP A 246 25.33 6.88 -2.52
C ASP A 246 25.45 6.34 -3.94
N ASP A 247 24.46 5.55 -4.38
CA ASP A 247 24.41 4.95 -5.71
C ASP A 247 23.97 5.96 -6.79
N PRO A 248 24.80 6.24 -7.83
CA PRO A 248 24.48 7.22 -8.87
C PRO A 248 23.29 6.85 -9.75
N GLU A 249 23.11 5.56 -10.07
CA GLU A 249 21.99 5.09 -10.88
C GLU A 249 20.67 5.29 -10.13
N ALA A 250 20.63 4.84 -8.87
CA ALA A 250 19.48 5.00 -8.00
C ALA A 250 19.13 6.49 -7.82
N ARG A 251 20.15 7.35 -7.66
CA ARG A 251 19.94 8.80 -7.53
C ARG A 251 19.26 9.40 -8.76
N GLU A 252 19.66 9.04 -9.96
CA GLU A 252 19.03 9.54 -11.19
C GLU A 252 17.62 8.99 -11.40
N VAL A 253 17.40 7.72 -11.06
CA VAL A 253 16.06 7.11 -11.06
C VAL A 253 15.13 7.85 -10.09
N ILE A 254 15.56 8.07 -8.84
CA ILE A 254 14.80 8.79 -7.82
C ILE A 254 14.46 10.20 -8.30
N LYS A 255 15.44 10.96 -8.82
CA LYS A 255 15.18 12.30 -9.37
C LYS A 255 14.11 12.27 -10.47
N GLY A 256 14.22 11.33 -11.41
CA GLY A 256 13.26 11.16 -12.50
C GLY A 256 11.85 10.92 -11.99
N LEU A 257 11.70 10.04 -11.00
CA LEU A 257 10.42 9.69 -10.37
C LEU A 257 9.83 10.87 -9.58
N LEU A 258 10.62 11.51 -8.72
CA LEU A 258 10.15 12.64 -7.91
C LEU A 258 9.74 13.86 -8.76
N ARG A 259 10.41 14.11 -9.88
CA ARG A 259 10.02 15.17 -10.83
C ARG A 259 8.64 14.92 -11.46
N ARG A 260 8.20 13.66 -11.64
CA ARG A 260 6.85 13.33 -12.14
C ARG A 260 5.76 13.83 -11.17
N GLY A 261 6.00 13.72 -9.86
CA GLY A 261 5.13 14.26 -8.82
C GLY A 261 5.27 15.76 -8.56
N GLY A 262 6.12 16.46 -9.32
CA GLY A 262 6.24 17.91 -9.26
C GLY A 262 7.35 18.46 -8.37
N ALA A 263 8.25 17.62 -7.83
CA ALA A 263 9.40 18.10 -7.07
C ALA A 263 10.39 18.89 -7.94
N ARG A 264 11.02 19.91 -7.33
CA ARG A 264 12.11 20.70 -7.90
C ARG A 264 13.44 20.14 -7.39
N ILE A 265 14.18 19.49 -8.29
CA ILE A 265 15.47 18.81 -8.03
C ILE A 265 16.35 18.91 -9.26
#